data_AF-A0A531N955-F1
#
_entry.id   AF-A0A531N955-F1
#
_cell.length_a   1.000
_cell.length_b   1.000
_cell.length_c   1.000
_cell.angle_alpha   90.00
_cell.angle_beta   90.00
_cell.angle_gamma   90.00
#
_symmetry.space_group_name_H-M   'P 1'
#
loop_
_entity.id
_entity.type
_entity.pdbx_description
1 polymer ?
#
loop_
_entity_poly.entity_id
_entity_poly.type
_entity_poly.pdbx_seq_one_letter_code
_entity_poly.pdbx_strand_id
1 'polypeptide(L)'
;MSETSATSGEPASDMGLVVVGAAGRMGQTLIRAIHAIPGARVIGAVERADSPHLGRDAGELAGVGRIDVPIGSDPLLVFAKADGVLDFTTPA
;
A
#
# COMPACT_ATOMS: atom_id res chain seq x y z
N MET A 1 11.05 25.65 32.07
CA MET A 1 11.26 26.58 30.94
C MET A 1 12.46 26.01 30.18
N SER A 2 12.19 25.11 29.23
CA SER A 2 12.23 25.38 27.77
C SER A 2 13.69 25.47 27.31
N GLU A 3 14.22 24.69 26.35
CA GLU A 3 13.63 24.19 25.11
C GLU A 3 14.35 22.91 24.61
N THR A 4 13.53 21.95 24.17
CA THR A 4 13.63 21.20 22.90
C THR A 4 15.01 21.03 22.26
N SER A 5 15.61 19.85 22.46
CA SER A 5 16.50 19.28 21.43
C SER A 5 15.63 18.78 20.28
N ALA A 6 15.85 19.39 19.11
CA ALA A 6 15.30 18.94 17.85
C ALA A 6 15.64 17.46 17.64
N THR A 7 14.62 16.61 17.55
CA THR A 7 14.76 15.38 16.79
C THR A 7 14.86 15.81 15.34
N SER A 8 16.08 15.85 14.82
CA SER A 8 16.33 15.87 13.39
C SER A 8 15.75 14.58 12.83
N GLY A 9 14.49 14.62 12.41
CA GLY A 9 13.88 13.55 11.65
C GLY A 9 14.59 13.49 10.30
N GLU A 10 15.65 12.69 10.21
CA GLU A 10 16.04 12.14 8.91
C GLU A 10 14.77 11.56 8.28
N PRO A 11 14.43 11.87 7.02
CA PRO A 11 13.30 11.22 6.39
C PRO A 11 13.62 9.73 6.38
N ALA A 12 12.98 8.97 7.28
CA ALA A 12 12.97 7.52 7.20
C ALA A 12 12.60 7.21 5.74
N SER A 13 13.51 6.55 5.02
CA SER A 13 13.33 6.23 3.61
C SER A 13 11.94 5.61 3.43
N ASP A 14 11.05 6.36 2.79
CA ASP A 14 9.62 6.11 2.81
C ASP A 14 9.34 4.87 1.97
N MET A 15 9.24 3.71 2.63
CA MET A 15 9.27 2.38 2.03
C MET A 15 7.98 2.15 1.23
N GLY A 16 8.13 2.07 -0.09
CA GLY A 16 7.05 1.86 -1.04
C GLY A 16 6.73 0.38 -1.21
N LEU A 17 5.58 -0.04 -0.70
CA LEU A 17 5.12 -1.41 -0.76
C LEU A 17 3.98 -1.58 -1.78
N VAL A 18 3.99 -2.74 -2.42
CA VAL A 18 2.95 -3.17 -3.36
C VAL A 18 2.16 -4.31 -2.75
N VAL A 19 0.83 -4.26 -2.84
CA VAL A 19 -0.04 -5.33 -2.36
C VAL A 19 -0.72 -6.02 -3.54
N VAL A 20 -0.48 -7.32 -3.70
CA VAL A 20 -1.18 -8.18 -4.68
C VAL A 20 -2.33 -8.89 -3.96
N GLY A 21 -3.49 -8.97 -4.60
CA GLY A 21 -4.73 -9.39 -3.96
C GLY A 21 -5.33 -8.30 -3.08
N ALA A 22 -5.15 -7.02 -3.47
CA ALA A 22 -5.49 -5.85 -2.67
C ALA A 22 -6.98 -5.77 -2.29
N ALA A 23 -7.87 -6.30 -3.14
CA ALA A 23 -9.30 -6.31 -2.87
C ALA A 23 -9.73 -7.42 -1.90
N GLY A 24 -8.90 -8.45 -1.72
CA GLY A 24 -9.15 -9.53 -0.77
C GLY A 24 -9.08 -9.08 0.69
N ARG A 25 -9.60 -9.92 1.60
CA ARG A 25 -9.61 -9.66 3.06
C ARG A 25 -8.20 -9.42 3.62
N MET A 26 -7.22 -10.20 3.16
CA MET A 26 -5.83 -10.05 3.61
C MET A 26 -5.17 -8.81 2.98
N GLY A 27 -5.37 -8.57 1.68
CA GLY A 27 -4.86 -7.37 1.01
C GLY A 27 -5.31 -6.08 1.68
N GLN A 28 -6.60 -5.95 2.00
CA GLN A 28 -7.13 -4.80 2.74
C GLN A 28 -6.52 -4.67 4.15
N THR A 29 -6.23 -5.80 4.81
CA THR A 29 -5.59 -5.80 6.14
C THR A 29 -4.14 -5.32 6.05
N LEU A 30 -3.41 -5.71 5.00
CA LEU A 30 -2.06 -5.24 4.74
C LEU A 30 -2.05 -3.74 4.43
N ILE A 31 -2.98 -3.26 3.60
CA ILE A 31 -3.10 -1.83 3.30
C ILE A 31 -3.32 -1.03 4.61
N ARG A 32 -4.21 -1.49 5.49
CA ARG A 32 -4.41 -0.90 6.82
C ARG A 32 -3.13 -0.91 7.66
N ALA A 33 -2.43 -2.04 7.71
CA ALA A 33 -1.22 -2.20 8.50
C ALA A 33 -0.10 -1.29 8.00
N ILE A 34 0.13 -1.24 6.68
CA ILE A 34 1.13 -0.38 6.04
C ILE A 34 0.82 1.09 6.33
N HIS A 35 -0.44 1.50 6.19
CA HIS A 35 -0.86 2.88 6.47
C HIS A 35 -0.62 3.29 7.94
N ALA A 36 -0.65 2.35 8.87
CA ALA A 36 -0.39 2.61 10.29
C ALA A 36 1.11 2.64 10.65
N ILE A 37 2.01 2.27 9.74
CA ILE A 37 3.46 2.24 9.97
C ILE A 37 4.08 3.55 9.47
N PRO A 38 4.63 4.39 10.35
CA PRO A 38 5.38 5.57 9.93
C PRO A 38 6.58 5.17 9.05
N GLY A 39 6.74 5.82 7.90
CA GLY A 39 7.81 5.51 6.95
C GLY A 39 7.53 4.33 6.02
N ALA A 40 6.29 3.83 5.97
CA ALA A 40 5.84 2.89 4.94
C ALA A 40 4.57 3.43 4.25
N ARG A 41 4.47 3.18 2.96
CA ARG A 41 3.31 3.58 2.15
C ARG A 41 2.97 2.54 1.10
N VAL A 42 1.68 2.41 0.82
CA VAL A 42 1.22 1.63 -0.33
C VAL A 42 1.46 2.49 -1.56
N ILE A 43 2.24 2.00 -2.51
CA ILE A 43 2.48 2.69 -3.80
C ILE A 43 1.77 1.99 -4.97
N GLY A 44 1.18 0.83 -4.70
CA GLY A 44 0.50 0.04 -5.71
C GLY A 44 -0.37 -1.06 -5.12
N ALA A 45 -1.47 -1.30 -5.80
CA ALA A 45 -2.46 -2.30 -5.45
C ALA A 45 -2.83 -3.09 -6.71
N VAL A 46 -2.68 -4.40 -6.67
CA VAL A 46 -2.91 -5.29 -7.81
C VAL A 46 -3.99 -6.30 -7.47
N GLU A 47 -4.88 -6.56 -8.42
CA GLU A 47 -5.85 -7.64 -8.39
C GLU A 47 -5.94 -8.36 -9.74
N ARG A 48 -6.66 -9.47 -9.77
CA ARG A 48 -7.02 -10.18 -10.98
C ARG A 48 -7.88 -9.26 -11.88
N ALA A 49 -7.73 -9.45 -13.19
CA ALA A 49 -8.40 -8.64 -14.20
C ALA A 49 -9.94 -8.76 -14.18
N ASP A 50 -10.49 -9.78 -13.53
CA ASP A 50 -11.92 -10.03 -13.33
C ASP A 50 -12.48 -9.41 -12.04
N SER A 51 -11.65 -8.74 -11.24
CA SER A 51 -12.08 -8.12 -10.00
C SER A 51 -13.04 -6.94 -10.26
N PRO A 52 -14.19 -6.86 -9.55
CA PRO A 52 -15.10 -5.71 -9.65
C PRO A 52 -14.54 -4.45 -8.97
N HIS A 53 -13.37 -4.54 -8.34
CA HIS A 53 -12.73 -3.46 -7.60
C HIS A 53 -11.65 -2.72 -8.39
N LEU A 54 -11.40 -3.11 -9.64
CA LEU A 54 -10.45 -2.41 -10.51
C LEU A 54 -10.84 -0.93 -10.66
N GLY A 55 -9.84 -0.05 -10.60
CA GLY A 55 -10.00 1.40 -10.67
C GLY A 55 -10.47 2.07 -9.37
N ARG A 56 -10.88 1.32 -8.35
CA ARG A 56 -11.19 1.89 -7.03
C ARG A 56 -9.90 2.21 -6.26
N ASP A 57 -9.97 3.19 -5.37
CA ASP A 57 -8.86 3.50 -4.48
C ASP A 57 -8.68 2.38 -3.43
N ALA A 58 -7.44 1.92 -3.28
CA ALA A 58 -7.09 0.83 -2.37
C ALA A 58 -7.31 1.19 -0.90
N GLY A 59 -7.09 2.46 -0.53
CA GLY A 59 -7.29 2.95 0.83
C GLY A 59 -8.77 3.08 1.17
N GLU A 60 -9.59 3.55 0.24
CA GLU A 60 -11.05 3.56 0.39
C GLU A 60 -11.59 2.15 0.58
N LEU A 61 -11.11 1.18 -0.20
CA LEU A 61 -11.52 -0.21 -0.06
C LEU A 61 -11.06 -0.82 1.27
N ALA A 62 -9.89 -0.44 1.76
CA ALA A 62 -9.35 -0.88 3.04
C ALA A 62 -9.93 -0.14 4.26
N GLY A 63 -10.70 0.93 4.06
CA GLY A 63 -11.30 1.74 5.13
C GLY A 63 -10.34 2.71 5.83
N VAL A 64 -9.23 3.07 5.19
CA VAL A 64 -8.24 4.05 5.72
C VAL A 64 -8.38 5.44 5.09
N GLY A 65 -9.39 5.64 4.24
CA GLY A 65 -9.54 6.85 3.44
C GLY A 65 -8.76 6.77 2.15
N ARG A 66 -8.88 7.81 1.32
CA ARG A 66 -8.30 7.85 -0.03
C ARG A 66 -6.78 8.03 0.06
N ILE A 67 -6.03 7.13 -0.58
CA ILE A 67 -4.55 7.16 -0.60
C ILE A 67 -3.96 7.40 -2.00
N ASP A 68 -4.81 7.67 -3.00
CA ASP A 68 -4.44 7.91 -4.40
C ASP A 68 -3.74 6.70 -5.06
N VAL A 69 -4.08 5.49 -4.63
CA VAL A 69 -3.58 4.24 -5.20
C VAL A 69 -4.74 3.47 -5.82
N PRO A 70 -4.96 3.60 -7.14
CA PRO A 70 -5.99 2.82 -7.82
C PRO A 70 -5.59 1.34 -7.89
N ILE A 71 -6.58 0.45 -7.70
CA ILE A 71 -6.39 -0.97 -7.89
C ILE A 71 -6.27 -1.27 -9.39
N GLY A 72 -5.11 -1.77 -9.81
CA GLY A 72 -4.83 -2.16 -11.18
C GLY A 72 -4.82 -3.68 -11.37
N SER A 73 -4.79 -4.10 -12.63
CA SER A 73 -4.64 -5.52 -13.02
C SER A 73 -3.29 -5.84 -13.66
N ASP A 74 -2.41 -4.83 -13.81
CA ASP A 74 -1.08 -4.98 -14.39
C ASP A 74 -0.01 -4.89 -13.30
N PRO A 75 0.62 -6.02 -12.91
CA PRO A 75 1.69 -6.05 -11.91
C PRO A 75 2.97 -5.34 -12.37
N LEU A 76 3.24 -5.30 -13.69
CA LEU A 76 4.53 -4.85 -14.22
C LEU A 76 4.78 -3.37 -13.99
N LEU A 77 3.73 -2.55 -14.12
CA LEU A 77 3.79 -1.11 -13.87
C LEU A 77 4.04 -0.78 -12.40
N VAL A 78 3.70 -1.71 -11.52
CA VAL A 78 3.68 -1.51 -10.07
C VAL A 78 4.99 -1.99 -9.44
N PHE A 79 5.63 -3.03 -9.98
CA PHE A 79 6.91 -3.54 -9.47
C PHE A 79 8.13 -2.67 -9.78
N ALA A 80 8.08 -1.83 -10.83
CA ALA A 80 9.22 -1.01 -11.24
C ALA A 80 9.63 0.07 -10.22
N LYS A 81 8.78 0.38 -9.24
CA LYS A 81 9.01 1.42 -8.23
C LYS A 81 8.93 0.92 -6.78
N ALA A 82 8.77 -0.39 -6.60
CA ALA A 82 8.52 -1.01 -5.30
C ALA A 82 9.79 -1.37 -4.57
N ASP A 83 9.87 -1.01 -3.29
CA ASP A 83 10.89 -1.51 -2.37
C ASP A 83 10.56 -2.94 -1.91
N GLY A 84 9.28 -3.33 -1.96
CA GLY A 84 8.83 -4.67 -1.61
C GLY A 84 7.44 -5.00 -2.16
N VAL A 85 7.20 -6.30 -2.33
CA VAL A 85 5.93 -6.85 -2.81
C VAL A 85 5.36 -7.80 -1.76
N LEU A 86 4.10 -7.57 -1.40
CA LEU A 86 3.31 -8.42 -0.52
C LEU A 86 2.28 -9.15 -1.37
N ASP A 87 2.57 -10.41 -1.69
CA ASP A 87 1.68 -11.28 -2.44
C ASP A 87 0.90 -12.18 -1.49
N PHE A 88 -0.40 -11.91 -1.36
CA PHE A 88 -1.33 -12.74 -0.61
C PHE A 88 -2.46 -13.25 -1.51
N THR A 89 -2.08 -13.76 -2.67
CA THR A 89 -2.97 -14.50 -3.55
C THR A 89 -3.09 -15.97 -3.12
N THR A 90 -4.17 -16.63 -3.53
CA THR A 90 -4.31 -18.08 -3.37
C THR A 90 -3.33 -18.82 -4.28
N PRO A 91 -2.69 -19.92 -3.82
CA PRO A 91 -1.90 -20.78 -4.70
C PRO A 91 -2.73 -21.24 -5.91
N ALA A 92 -2.08 -21.31 -7.08
CA ALA A 92 -2.68 -21.81 -8.32
C ALA A 92 -2.86 -23.34 -8.31
#